data_AF-A0ABC8RCZ9-F1
#
_entry.id   AF-A0ABC8RCZ9-F1
#
_cell.length_a   1.000
_cell.length_b   1.000
_cell.length_c   1.000
_cell.angle_alpha   90.00
_cell.angle_beta   90.00
_cell.angle_gamma   90.00
#
_symmetry.space_group_name_H-M   'P 1'
#
loop_
_entity.id
_entity.type
_entity.pdbx_description
1 polymer ?
#
loop_
_entity_poly.entity_id
_entity_poly.type
_entity_poly.pdbx_seq_one_letter_code
_entity_poly.pdbx_strand_id
1 'polypeptide(L)'
;METYYQESGRAGRDGLPSECLLYFRPGDVPRQSSMVFYENYGLQNLYDVARYCQSKRECRRSAFFRHFSEPSQDCNGMCDNCVISRKIKEVDVSGTCFPL
;
A
#
# COMPACT_ATOMS: atom_id res chain seq x y z
N MET A 1 6.77 3.64 2.30
CA MET A 1 6.26 2.33 2.79
C MET A 1 6.85 1.97 4.14
N GLU A 2 8.13 2.27 4.37
CA GLU A 2 8.84 2.12 5.65
C GLU A 2 8.03 2.48 6.90
N THR A 3 7.55 3.72 7.01
CA THR A 3 6.84 4.20 8.21
C THR A 3 5.60 3.35 8.52
N TYR A 4 4.82 3.00 7.49
CA TYR A 4 3.65 2.15 7.69
C TYR A 4 4.04 0.75 8.15
N TYR A 5 5.12 0.17 7.60
CA TYR A 5 5.63 -1.12 8.04
C TYR A 5 6.07 -1.09 9.52
N GLN A 6 6.83 -0.07 9.92
CA GLN A 6 7.27 0.07 11.31
C GLN A 6 6.11 0.26 12.29
N GLU A 7 5.13 1.10 11.96
CA GLU A 7 3.98 1.35 12.85
C GLU A 7 3.03 0.17 12.93
N SER A 8 2.75 -0.50 11.80
CA SER A 8 1.92 -1.72 11.81
C SER A 8 2.62 -2.91 12.50
N GLY A 9 3.95 -2.99 12.44
CA GLY A 9 4.77 -3.99 13.12
C GLY A 9 4.81 -3.88 14.65
N ARG A 10 4.12 -2.89 15.25
CA ARG A 10 3.92 -2.81 16.70
C ARG A 10 2.86 -3.80 17.21
N ALA A 11 1.96 -4.25 16.35
CA ALA A 11 0.93 -5.24 16.68
C ALA A 11 1.51 -6.67 16.81
N GLY A 12 0.84 -7.55 17.56
CA GLY A 12 1.12 -8.99 17.55
C GLY A 12 2.46 -9.44 18.13
N ARG A 13 3.05 -8.68 19.08
CA ARG A 13 4.33 -9.05 19.74
C ARG A 13 4.24 -10.24 20.69
N ASP A 14 3.02 -10.68 20.97
CA ASP A 14 2.70 -11.90 21.72
C ASP A 14 2.69 -13.16 20.84
N GLY A 15 2.86 -13.01 19.52
CA GLY A 15 2.81 -14.11 18.56
C GLY A 15 1.40 -14.59 18.21
N LEU A 16 0.37 -13.92 18.73
CA LEU A 16 -1.02 -14.19 18.38
C LEU A 16 -1.41 -13.45 17.08
N PRO A 17 -2.45 -13.90 16.37
CA PRO A 17 -2.97 -13.18 15.21
C PRO A 17 -3.37 -11.74 15.58
N SER A 18 -2.93 -10.79 14.76
CA SER A 18 -3.28 -9.37 14.89
C SER A 18 -3.69 -8.80 13.54
N GLU A 19 -4.54 -7.78 13.56
CA GLU A 19 -5.00 -7.10 12.34
C GLU A 19 -4.42 -5.69 12.23
N CYS A 20 -4.01 -5.32 11.02
CA CYS A 20 -3.50 -4.00 10.68
C CYS A 20 -4.42 -3.39 9.60
N LEU A 21 -5.21 -2.39 9.98
CA LEU A 21 -6.18 -1.73 9.10
C LEU A 21 -5.67 -0.33 8.71
N LEU A 22 -5.64 -0.08 7.40
CA LEU A 22 -5.25 1.22 6.85
C LEU A 22 -6.44 1.86 6.11
N TYR A 23 -6.95 2.97 6.64
CA TYR A 23 -7.98 3.76 5.99
C TYR A 23 -7.36 4.70 4.96
N PHE A 24 -7.87 4.66 3.74
CA PHE A 24 -7.35 5.48 2.64
C PHE A 24 -8.47 6.26 1.96
N ARG A 25 -8.26 7.57 1.79
CA ARG A 25 -9.07 8.41 0.91
C ARG A 25 -8.14 9.12 -0.07
N PRO A 26 -8.46 9.13 -1.38
CA PRO A 26 -7.66 9.88 -2.36
C PRO A 26 -7.49 11.36 -2.01
N GLY A 27 -8.50 11.97 -1.37
CA GLY A 27 -8.46 13.37 -0.91
C GLY A 27 -7.43 13.66 0.19
N ASP A 28 -6.89 12.64 0.86
CA ASP A 28 -5.85 12.84 1.87
C ASP A 28 -4.47 13.07 1.24
N VAL A 29 -4.27 12.68 -0.02
CA VAL A 29 -2.97 12.74 -0.70
C VAL A 29 -2.47 14.18 -0.84
N PRO A 30 -3.24 15.16 -1.38
CA PRO A 30 -2.73 16.53 -1.50
C PRO A 30 -2.34 17.17 -0.15
N ARG A 31 -3.10 16.89 0.91
CA ARG A 31 -2.81 17.36 2.27
C ARG A 31 -1.51 16.76 2.81
N GLN A 32 -1.29 15.47 2.59
CA GLN A 32 -0.06 14.82 3.01
C GLN A 32 1.14 15.27 2.17
N SER A 33 0.95 15.50 0.86
CA SER A 33 2.00 16.00 -0.03
C SER A 33 2.59 17.32 0.46
N SER A 34 1.76 18.25 0.96
CA SER A 34 2.27 19.52 1.51
C SER A 34 3.05 19.33 2.81
N MET A 35 2.73 18.33 3.63
CA MET A 35 3.43 18.05 4.89
C MET A 35 4.81 17.44 4.65
N VAL A 36 4.93 16.54 3.67
CA VAL A 36 6.18 15.81 3.37
C VAL A 36 7.03 16.49 2.28
N PHE A 37 6.65 17.69 1.83
CA PHE A 37 7.25 18.35 0.66
C PHE A 37 8.75 18.62 0.83
N TYR A 38 9.18 18.98 2.04
CA TYR A 38 10.59 19.28 2.35
C TYR A 38 11.39 18.05 2.80
N GLU A 39 10.74 16.89 2.95
CA GLU A 39 11.41 15.66 3.35
C GLU A 39 12.07 15.01 2.14
N ASN A 40 13.32 14.54 2.32
CA ASN A 40 13.96 13.71 1.32
C ASN A 40 13.12 12.44 1.09
N TYR A 41 12.74 12.19 -0.15
CA TYR A 41 11.87 11.08 -0.56
C TYR A 41 10.43 11.11 0.02
N GLY A 42 10.00 12.20 0.67
CA GLY A 42 8.69 12.30 1.31
C GLY A 42 7.52 12.06 0.33
N LEU A 43 7.54 12.76 -0.81
CA LEU A 43 6.53 12.57 -1.86
C LEU A 43 6.54 11.17 -2.46
N GLN A 44 7.73 10.59 -2.68
CA GLN A 44 7.86 9.22 -3.19
C GLN A 44 7.25 8.23 -2.20
N ASN A 45 7.58 8.34 -0.92
CA ASN A 45 7.05 7.50 0.15
C ASN A 45 5.53 7.59 0.25
N LEU A 46 4.97 8.80 0.17
CA LEU A 46 3.53 9.01 0.16
C LEU A 46 2.87 8.33 -1.04
N TYR A 47 3.42 8.51 -2.24
CA TYR A 47 2.86 7.88 -3.44
C TYR A 47 2.98 6.36 -3.43
N ASP A 48 4.02 5.80 -2.81
CA ASP A 48 4.14 4.35 -2.65
C ASP A 48 3.07 3.80 -1.70
N VAL A 49 2.77 4.49 -0.60
CA VAL A 49 1.63 4.13 0.27
C VAL A 49 0.30 4.30 -0.47
N ALA A 50 0.14 5.36 -1.27
CA ALA A 50 -1.08 5.56 -2.06
C ALA A 50 -1.27 4.45 -3.10
N ARG A 51 -0.20 4.00 -3.77
CA ARG A 51 -0.21 2.84 -4.69
C ARG A 51 -0.54 1.56 -3.96
N TYR A 52 0.06 1.34 -2.78
CA TYR A 52 -0.25 0.20 -1.93
C TYR A 52 -1.75 0.16 -1.63
N CYS A 53 -2.35 1.23 -1.13
CA CYS A 53 -3.79 1.28 -0.82
C CYS A 53 -4.69 1.00 -2.04
N GLN A 54 -4.29 1.45 -3.22
CA GLN A 54 -5.07 1.27 -4.46
C GLN A 54 -4.90 -0.10 -5.12
N SER A 55 -3.84 -0.85 -4.76
CA SER A 55 -3.60 -2.17 -5.32
C SER A 55 -4.69 -3.15 -4.90
N LYS A 56 -5.35 -3.75 -5.91
CA LYS A 56 -6.40 -4.77 -5.74
C LYS A 56 -5.95 -6.19 -6.09
N ARG A 57 -4.81 -6.31 -6.78
CA ARG A 57 -4.29 -7.60 -7.30
C ARG A 57 -3.17 -8.15 -6.45
N GLU A 58 -2.33 -7.26 -5.95
CA GLU A 58 -1.07 -7.66 -5.34
C GLU A 58 -1.27 -8.03 -3.87
N CYS A 59 -0.68 -9.15 -3.44
CA CYS A 59 -0.60 -9.49 -2.02
C CYS A 59 0.04 -8.35 -1.22
N ARG A 60 -0.56 -8.00 -0.08
CA ARG A 60 -0.06 -6.94 0.81
C ARG A 60 1.36 -7.22 1.32
N ARG A 61 1.71 -8.48 1.62
CA ARG A 61 3.05 -8.87 2.06
C ARG A 61 4.08 -8.78 0.93
N SER A 62 3.71 -9.21 -0.28
CA SER A 62 4.60 -9.12 -1.45
C SER A 62 5.03 -7.69 -1.77
N ALA A 63 4.15 -6.71 -1.52
CA ALA A 63 4.50 -5.30 -1.68
C ALA A 63 5.63 -4.86 -0.74
N PHE A 64 5.66 -5.37 0.50
CA PHE A 64 6.76 -5.10 1.44
C PHE A 64 8.04 -5.85 1.04
N PHE A 65 7.95 -7.13 0.70
CA PHE A 65 9.13 -7.88 0.23
C PHE A 65 9.79 -7.19 -0.96
N ARG A 66 9.00 -6.69 -1.93
CA ARG A 66 9.56 -5.90 -3.04
C ARG A 66 10.22 -4.59 -2.56
N HIS A 67 9.56 -3.86 -1.65
CA HIS A 67 10.10 -2.61 -1.13
C HIS A 67 11.48 -2.79 -0.46
N PHE A 68 11.65 -3.89 0.29
CA PHE A 68 12.89 -4.22 0.99
C PHE A 68 13.87 -5.06 0.17
N SER A 69 13.55 -5.36 -1.10
CA SER A 69 14.35 -6.26 -1.95
C SER A 69 14.56 -7.65 -1.35
N GLU A 70 13.57 -8.15 -0.62
CA GLU A 70 13.54 -9.46 0.01
C GLU A 70 12.80 -10.49 -0.88
N PRO A 71 13.14 -11.79 -0.78
CA PRO A 71 12.43 -12.83 -1.52
C PRO A 71 10.98 -12.95 -1.05
N SER A 72 10.05 -13.07 -2.01
CA SER A 72 8.63 -13.22 -1.69
C SER A 72 8.36 -14.53 -0.95
N GLN A 73 7.59 -14.47 0.13
CA GLN A 73 7.09 -15.63 0.86
C GLN A 73 5.58 -15.78 0.69
N ASP A 74 5.07 -16.98 1.00
CA ASP A 74 3.63 -17.24 0.97
C ASP A 74 2.91 -16.38 2.03
N CYS A 75 1.80 -15.76 1.62
CA CYS A 75 0.96 -14.98 2.50
C CYS A 75 0.03 -15.84 3.35
N ASN A 76 -0.24 -17.09 2.96
CA ASN A 76 -1.21 -17.98 3.60
C ASN A 76 -2.60 -17.33 3.78
N GLY A 77 -3.03 -16.50 2.83
CA GLY A 77 -4.32 -15.81 2.91
C GLY A 77 -4.42 -14.74 4.01
N MET A 78 -3.30 -14.29 4.60
CA MET A 78 -3.32 -13.32 5.72
C MET A 78 -3.49 -11.85 5.29
N CYS A 79 -4.02 -11.58 4.10
CA CYS A 79 -4.35 -10.21 3.70
C CYS A 79 -5.62 -10.15 2.86
N ASP A 80 -6.28 -9.00 2.88
CA ASP A 80 -7.50 -8.71 2.13
C ASP A 80 -7.40 -9.09 0.64
N ASN A 81 -6.31 -8.71 -0.03
CA ASN A 81 -6.13 -9.02 -1.46
C ASN A 81 -5.96 -10.52 -1.75
N CYS A 82 -5.45 -11.31 -0.80
CA CYS A 82 -5.32 -12.77 -0.97
C CYS A 82 -6.63 -13.51 -0.67
N VAL A 83 -7.47 -12.98 0.23
CA VAL A 83 -8.76 -13.59 0.59
C VAL A 83 -9.86 -13.21 -0.40
N ILE A 84 -9.82 -11.98 -0.93
CA ILE A 84 -10.87 -11.45 -1.79
C ILE A 84 -10.70 -11.99 -3.22
N SER A 85 -11.58 -12.92 -3.62
CA SER A 85 -11.70 -13.43 -4.99
C SER A 85 -12.51 -12.50 -5.91
N ARG A 86 -12.16 -11.22 -5.97
CA ARG A 86 -12.84 -10.28 -6.89
C ARG A 86 -12.34 -10.47 -8.32
N LYS A 87 -13.27 -10.59 -9.27
CA LYS A 87 -12.95 -10.47 -10.69
C LYS A 87 -12.51 -9.04 -10.98
N ILE A 88 -11.23 -8.85 -11.28
CA ILE A 88 -10.67 -7.55 -11.62
C ILE A 88 -10.76 -7.37 -13.12
N LYS A 89 -11.40 -6.28 -13.55
CA LYS A 89 -11.49 -5.88 -14.95
C LYS A 89 -10.45 -4.80 -15.23
N GLU A 90 -9.77 -4.94 -16.35
CA GLU A 90 -8.92 -3.87 -16.88
C GLU A 90 -9.80 -2.92 -17.67
N VAL A 91 -9.59 -1.63 -17.45
CA VAL A 91 -10.33 -0.56 -18.11
C VAL A 91 -9.28 0.37 -18.68
N ASP A 92 -9.36 0.63 -19.98
CA ASP A 92 -8.53 1.64 -20.61
C ASP A 92 -9.02 3.04 -20.20
N VAL A 93 -8.12 3.82 -19.61
CA VAL A 93 -8.37 5.20 -19.14
C VAL A 93 -7.56 6.22 -19.93
N SER A 94 -6.88 5.82 -21.01
CA SER A 94 -6.03 6.71 -21.80
C SER A 94 -6.79 7.92 -22.33
N GLY A 95 -8.06 7.75 -22.71
CA GLY A 95 -8.94 8.84 -23.17
C GLY A 95 -9.42 9.80 -22.06
N THR A 96 -9.07 9.57 -20.80
CA THR A 96 -9.43 10.46 -19.67
C THR A 96 -8.27 11.34 -19.21
N CYS A 97 -7.04 11.03 -19.63
CA CYS A 97 -5.85 11.81 -19.31
C CYS A 97 -5.55 12.74 -20.50
N PHE A 98 -6.17 13.92 -20.50
CA PHE A 98 -5.83 14.94 -21.49
C PHE A 98 -4.56 15.68 -21.03
N PRO A 99 -3.54 15.83 -21.89
CA PRO A 99 -2.42 16.71 -21.58
C PRO A 99 -2.97 18.12 -21.34
N LEU A 100 -2.59 18.72 -20.21
CA LEU A 100 -2.80 20.14 -19.94
C LEU A 100 -1.98 21.00 -20.91
#